data_AF-A0A172TCQ7-F1
#
_entry.id   AF-A0A172TCQ7-F1
#
_cell.length_a   1.000
_cell.length_b   1.000
_cell.length_c   1.000
_cell.angle_alpha   90.00
_cell.angle_beta   90.00
_cell.angle_gamma   90.00
#
_symmetry.space_group_name_H-M   'P 1'
#
loop_
_entity.id
_entity.type
_entity.pdbx_description
1 polymer ?
#
loop_
_entity_poly.entity_id
_entity_poly.type
_entity_poly.pdbx_seq_one_letter_code
_entity_poly.pdbx_strand_id
1 'polypeptide(L)' 'MTYLKLEELVSYFVLAQPKGYNLLSERDFVRLIEDIGLEDANEFRQIIVRQLHEGRNIHVISAILAA' A
#
# COMPACT_ATOMS: atom_id res chain seq x y z
N MET A 1 -5.01 11.83 -12.89
CA MET A 1 -5.28 10.86 -11.80
C MET A 1 -5.70 11.64 -10.57
N THR A 2 -6.74 11.21 -9.87
CA THR A 2 -7.12 11.85 -8.60
C THR A 2 -6.08 11.49 -7.55
N TYR A 3 -5.46 12.50 -6.95
CA TYR A 3 -4.48 12.35 -5.90
C TYR A 3 -5.22 12.21 -4.57
N LEU A 4 -5.02 11.08 -3.89
CA LEU A 4 -5.67 10.76 -2.64
C LEU A 4 -4.86 11.28 -1.46
N LYS A 5 -5.55 11.70 -0.41
CA LYS A 5 -4.93 11.99 0.89
C LYS A 5 -4.50 10.68 1.56
N LEU A 6 -3.63 10.79 2.57
CA LEU A 6 -3.12 9.66 3.35
C LEU A 6 -4.25 8.72 3.81
N GLU A 7 -5.28 9.26 4.47
CA GLU A 7 -6.40 8.48 5.01
C GLU A 7 -7.18 7.73 3.92
N GLU A 8 -7.37 8.37 2.76
CA GLU A 8 -8.07 7.78 1.61
C GLU A 8 -7.24 6.66 0.98
N LEU A 9 -5.92 6.84 0.91
CA LEU A 9 -4.97 5.85 0.40
C LEU A 9 -4.85 4.62 1.31
N VAL A 10 -4.78 4.86 2.62
CA VAL A 10 -4.79 3.78 3.63
C VAL A 10 -6.09 2.98 3.51
N SER A 11 -7.24 3.67 3.49
CA SER A 11 -8.55 3.03 3.33
C SER A 11 -8.62 2.24 2.02
N TYR A 12 -8.10 2.80 0.93
CA TYR A 12 -8.04 2.15 -0.37
C TYR A 12 -7.23 0.85 -0.32
N PHE A 13 -6.04 0.86 0.27
CA PHE A 13 -5.20 -0.34 0.36
C PHE A 13 -5.82 -1.40 1.27
N VAL A 14 -6.42 -1.01 2.40
CA VAL A 14 -7.12 -1.93 3.29
C VAL A 14 -8.27 -2.64 2.57
N LEU A 15 -9.07 -1.90 1.81
CA LEU A 15 -10.19 -2.45 1.03
C LEU A 15 -9.73 -3.29 -0.16
N ALA A 16 -8.54 -3.00 -0.71
CA ALA A 16 -7.98 -3.71 -1.84
C ALA A 16 -7.26 -5.02 -1.44
N GLN A 17 -7.17 -5.34 -0.15
CA GLN A 17 -6.57 -6.60 0.29
C GLN A 17 -7.45 -7.81 -0.08
N PRO A 18 -6.85 -8.94 -0.49
CA PRO A 18 -7.60 -10.19 -0.65
C PRO A 18 -8.16 -10.65 0.70
N LYS A 19 -9.43 -11.09 0.72
CA LYS A 19 -10.04 -11.67 1.92
C LYS A 19 -9.32 -12.97 2.28
N GLY A 20 -8.62 -13.02 3.42
CA GLY A 20 -7.83 -14.18 3.81
C GLY A 20 -7.01 -13.99 5.09
N TYR A 21 -6.02 -14.85 5.29
CA TYR A 21 -5.08 -14.79 6.41
C TYR A 21 -3.93 -13.80 6.11
N ASN A 22 -3.36 -13.17 7.15
CA ASN A 22 -2.30 -12.14 7.08
C ASN A 22 -2.73 -10.79 6.48
N LEU A 23 -3.91 -10.30 6.86
CA LEU A 23 -4.33 -8.93 6.55
C LEU A 23 -3.40 -7.93 7.25
N LEU A 24 -2.86 -7.01 6.46
CA LEU A 24 -2.12 -5.86 6.94
C LEU A 24 -3.08 -4.85 7.56
N SER A 25 -2.62 -4.22 8.64
CA SER A 25 -3.41 -3.24 9.37
C SER A 25 -3.29 -1.86 8.72
N GLU A 26 -4.22 -0.96 9.01
CA GLU A 26 -4.12 0.46 8.62
C GLU A 26 -2.76 1.06 9.00
N ARG A 27 -2.27 0.75 10.21
CA ARG A 27 -0.97 1.21 10.71
C ARG A 27 0.21 0.76 9.84
N ASP A 28 0.11 -0.42 9.24
CA ASP A 28 1.16 -0.92 8.36
C ASP A 28 1.16 -0.10 7.06
N PHE A 29 -0.01 0.21 6.51
CA PHE A 29 -0.13 1.08 5.33
C PHE A 29 0.30 2.52 5.59
N VAL A 30 -0.01 3.07 6.77
CA VAL A 30 0.48 4.40 7.16
C VAL A 30 2.00 4.40 7.12
N ARG A 31 2.66 3.40 7.72
CA ARG A 31 4.12 3.27 7.68
C ARG A 31 4.66 3.12 6.26
N LEU A 32 4.02 2.30 5.43
CA LEU A 32 4.41 2.15 4.02
C LEU A 32 4.39 3.50 3.31
N ILE A 33 3.32 4.28 3.47
CA ILE A 33 3.16 5.58 2.81
C ILE A 33 4.13 6.63 3.39
N GLU A 34 4.43 6.58 4.68
CA GLU A 34 5.46 7.44 5.29
C GLU A 34 6.87 7.10 4.79
N ASP A 35 7.14 5.82 4.51
CA ASP A 35 8.44 5.32 4.06
C ASP A 35 8.71 5.65 2.58
N ILE A 36 7.73 5.44 1.70
CA ILE A 36 7.86 5.74 0.26
C ILE A 36 7.42 7.17 -0.10
N GLY A 37 6.70 7.85 0.78
CA GLY A 37 6.10 9.16 0.50
C GLY A 37 4.69 9.08 -0.11
N LEU A 38 3.88 10.10 0.18
CA LEU A 38 2.47 10.17 -0.27
C LEU A 38 2.35 10.27 -1.81
N GLU A 39 3.36 10.83 -2.47
CA GLU A 39 3.42 10.97 -3.93
C GLU A 39 3.64 9.64 -4.62
N ASP A 40 4.71 8.95 -4.24
CA ASP A 40 5.03 7.64 -4.77
C ASP A 40 3.93 6.62 -4.42
N ALA A 41 3.35 6.71 -3.22
CA ALA A 41 2.20 5.90 -2.86
C ALA A 41 1.00 6.12 -3.78
N ASN A 42 0.75 7.36 -4.23
CA ASN A 42 -0.31 7.70 -5.18
C ASN A 42 0.01 7.24 -6.60
N GLU A 43 1.26 7.37 -7.03
CA GLU A 43 1.74 6.98 -8.36
C GLU A 43 1.72 5.45 -8.52
N PHE A 44 2.22 4.72 -7.51
CA PHE A 44 2.36 3.27 -7.54
C PHE A 44 1.18 2.50 -6.94
N ARG A 45 0.01 3.14 -6.74
CA ARG A 45 -1.20 2.53 -6.16
C ARG A 45 -1.52 1.15 -6.74
N GLN A 46 -1.51 1.03 -8.06
CA GLN A 46 -1.86 -0.22 -8.74
C GLN A 46 -0.80 -1.31 -8.53
N ILE A 47 0.48 -0.93 -8.45
CA ILE A 47 1.58 -1.86 -8.16
C ILE A 47 1.45 -2.38 -6.73
N ILE A 48 1.22 -1.49 -5.75
CA ILE A 48 1.01 -1.84 -4.35
C ILE A 48 -0.16 -2.83 -4.23
N VAL A 49 -1.32 -2.51 -4.82
CA VAL A 49 -2.49 -3.39 -4.81
C VAL A 49 -2.20 -4.75 -5.44
N ARG A 50 -1.44 -4.80 -6.54
CA ARG A 50 -1.05 -6.08 -7.14
C ARG A 50 -0.17 -6.91 -6.18
N GLN A 51 0.80 -6.29 -5.53
CA GLN A 51 1.67 -7.00 -4.57
C GLN A 51 0.89 -7.49 -3.34
N LEU A 52 -0.12 -6.73 -2.89
CA LEU A 52 -1.04 -7.16 -1.83
C LEU A 52 -1.83 -8.41 -2.22
N HIS A 53 -2.32 -8.48 -3.46
CA HIS A 53 -2.99 -9.66 -3.98
C HIS A 53 -2.06 -10.88 -4.14
N GLU A 54 -0.77 -10.67 -4.38
CA GLU A 54 0.26 -11.71 -4.37
C GLU A 54 0.60 -12.19 -2.93
N GLY A 55 0.00 -11.59 -1.89
CA GLY A 55 0.23 -11.95 -0.50
C GLY A 55 1.58 -11.49 0.05
N ARG A 56 2.20 -10.48 -0.58
CA ARG A 56 3.50 -9.97 -0.14
C ARG A 56 3.37 -9.10 1.10
N ASN A 57 4.36 -9.21 1.98
CA ASN A 57 4.47 -8.36 3.16
C ASN A 57 4.89 -6.92 2.76
N ILE A 58 4.48 -5.93 3.55
CA ILE A 58 4.82 -4.52 3.36
C ILE A 58 6.30 -4.23 3.19
N HIS A 59 7.20 -4.95 3.88
CA HIS A 59 8.64 -4.75 3.71
C HIS A 59 9.12 -5.08 2.29
N VAL A 60 8.52 -6.09 1.66
CA VAL A 60 8.84 -6.46 0.27
C VAL A 60 8.29 -5.42 -0.69
N ILE A 61 7.09 -4.89 -0.42
CA ILE A 61 6.46 -3.85 -1.23
C ILE A 61 7.30 -2.56 -1.19
N SER A 62 7.71 -2.11 0.00
CA SER A 62 8.59 -0.95 0.14
C SER A 62 9.91 -1.15 -0.61
N ALA A 63 10.56 -2.30 -0.43
CA ALA A 63 11.83 -2.60 -1.12
C ALA A 63 11.72 -2.63 -2.66
N ILE A 64 10.57 -3.04 -3.22
CA ILE A 64 10.33 -3.01 -4.67
C ILE A 64 10.18 -1.58 -5.18
N LEU A 65 9.60 -0.69 -4.38
CA LEU A 65 9.34 0.70 -4.76
C LEU A 65 10.56 1.61 -4.53
N ALA A 66 11.45 1.24 -3.62
CA ALA A 66 12.69 1.96 -3.34
C ALA A 66 13.86 1.61 -4.28
N ALA A 67 13.67 0.66 -5.21
CA ALA A 67 14.68 0.15 -6.15
C ALA A 67 14.54 0.79 -7.54
#